data_AF-A0A6C0GK79-F1
#
_entry.id   AF-A0A6C0GK79-F1
#
_cell.length_a   1.000
_cell.length_b   1.000
_cell.length_c   1.000
_cell.angle_alpha   90.00
_cell.angle_beta   90.00
_cell.angle_gamma   90.00
#
_symmetry.space_group_name_H-M   'P 1'
#
loop_
_entity.id
_entity.type
_entity.pdbx_description
1 polymer ?
#
loop_
_entity_poly.entity_id
_entity_poly.type
_entity_poly.pdbx_seq_one_letter_code
_entity_poly.pdbx_strand_id
1 'polypeptide(L)'
;MKIFIIRYSLLLLFLLSVSISFAQTNVILGPGTKNTGSQNVFVGNSAGGSNISGFNNTFLGNVAGFKNTIGNRNVFIGDGTGFSNTSGSSNTFLGNNAGQNNQTGSQNVFVGHLSGVANKDGKNNVFLGFKAGFVNDIGFQNIFIGAGAGEQNTSGRNNVFLGFQSGFNADISSDNTFLGNFSGFNTTTGSLNVFLGESAGERNTVGSDNVFIGVQAGVSNTTGNINTFVGRFTGAVNSTGNENSFFGSEAGRNNRSGSKNVYLGNFAGEGAFDGSIGNGNAYIGYEAGKGNTSGNDNVFLGNQAGRGNTSGSNNTFIGKEAGSNHKTGKGNTYIGSFAKGASDNLSNASAIGFRSQVTASNALVLGSINGVNGATATAKVGIGTTSPAFQLHVNGSAAKSGSSTWSVASDKRLKQDIKPFKEGLETIKQINPVWFKYNGKAGLPTEKKYVGVIAQEMQKIAGYTVNTFTYQDEQGKKEEYLDYDANALTYMLVNAVKEQQQQLDKKEEQVNALRQENQEIKKELALIKKLLLNQPTSPVGKVDNHTNGEVSMAAILYQSIPNPSDGPVTIPYFIPDEVHSAQIIVVDKAGQQIHNFQLPGKGNGQVSFSTNDLAAGIYVYQLVIDGSQTDSKKIVIVK
;
A
#
# COMPACT_ATOMS: atom_id res chain seq x y z
N MET A 1 114.49 -83.72 -12.60
CA MET A 1 113.21 -84.44 -12.43
C MET A 1 112.10 -83.39 -12.43
N LYS A 2 111.56 -83.01 -13.60
CA LYS A 2 110.15 -83.26 -14.02
C LYS A 2 109.16 -82.83 -12.92
N ILE A 3 108.37 -81.74 -12.97
CA ILE A 3 107.32 -81.27 -13.93
C ILE A 3 106.84 -79.87 -13.39
N PHE A 4 106.87 -78.75 -14.16
CA PHE A 4 105.72 -78.06 -14.83
C PHE A 4 104.55 -77.71 -13.87
N ILE A 5 103.95 -76.51 -13.73
CA ILE A 5 103.60 -75.43 -14.67
C ILE A 5 102.95 -74.25 -13.88
N ILE A 6 103.33 -72.99 -14.23
CA ILE A 6 102.49 -71.77 -14.47
C ILE A 6 101.57 -71.19 -13.36
N ARG A 7 101.36 -69.88 -13.17
CA ARG A 7 101.92 -68.54 -13.55
C ARG A 7 100.95 -67.49 -12.91
N TYR A 8 101.43 -66.26 -12.74
CA TYR A 8 100.68 -64.97 -12.67
C TYR A 8 99.66 -64.76 -11.54
N SER A 9 100.00 -63.86 -10.59
CA SER A 9 99.17 -62.71 -10.17
C SER A 9 99.85 -62.00 -8.99
N LEU A 10 100.80 -61.10 -9.26
CA LEU A 10 101.40 -60.23 -8.24
C LEU A 10 101.28 -58.75 -8.61
N LEU A 11 100.23 -58.43 -9.37
CA LEU A 11 99.91 -57.09 -9.83
C LEU A 11 98.39 -56.87 -9.91
N LEU A 12 97.64 -57.28 -8.87
CA LEU A 12 96.26 -56.85 -8.58
C LEU A 12 95.82 -57.56 -7.29
N LEU A 13 95.99 -56.96 -6.11
CA LEU A 13 95.08 -57.14 -4.96
C LEU A 13 95.56 -56.21 -3.83
N PHE A 14 94.64 -55.41 -3.30
CA PHE A 14 94.79 -54.48 -2.18
C PHE A 14 95.68 -53.25 -2.46
N LEU A 15 95.28 -52.30 -3.31
CA LEU A 15 94.34 -51.24 -2.89
C LEU A 15 93.72 -51.52 -1.50
N LEU A 16 94.54 -51.33 -0.46
CA LEU A 16 94.04 -50.86 0.83
C LEU A 16 93.34 -49.52 0.57
N SER A 17 92.09 -49.58 0.11
CA SER A 17 91.15 -48.53 0.43
C SER A 17 91.04 -48.54 1.94
N VAL A 18 91.71 -47.56 2.53
CA VAL A 18 91.46 -47.02 3.85
C VAL A 18 89.94 -46.83 4.00
N SER A 19 89.26 -47.84 4.53
CA SER A 19 87.94 -47.68 5.10
C SER A 19 88.17 -47.13 6.49
N ILE A 20 88.17 -45.80 6.60
CA ILE A 20 88.11 -45.09 7.88
C ILE A 20 86.94 -45.69 8.65
N SER A 21 87.25 -46.50 9.67
CA SER A 21 86.27 -46.92 10.66
C SER A 21 85.91 -45.68 11.47
N PHE A 22 84.86 -44.98 11.05
CA PHE A 22 84.17 -44.08 11.96
C PHE A 22 83.64 -44.95 13.09
N ALA A 23 84.06 -44.64 14.33
CA ALA A 23 83.50 -45.25 15.52
C ALA A 23 81.96 -45.19 15.42
N GLN A 24 81.33 -46.35 15.36
CA GLN A 24 79.88 -46.43 15.22
C GLN A 24 79.25 -45.91 16.53
N THR A 25 78.49 -44.82 16.46
CA THR A 25 77.86 -44.17 17.63
C THR A 25 76.44 -44.70 17.92
N ASN A 26 76.13 -45.92 17.50
CA ASN A 26 74.82 -46.55 17.72
C ASN A 26 74.81 -47.36 19.02
N VAL A 27 73.67 -47.37 19.72
CA VAL A 27 73.36 -48.29 20.82
C VAL A 27 72.37 -49.33 20.30
N ILE A 28 72.77 -50.61 20.22
CA ILE A 28 71.93 -51.69 19.69
C ILE A 28 71.84 -52.80 20.74
N LEU A 29 70.63 -53.08 21.23
CA LEU A 29 70.33 -54.11 22.22
C LEU A 29 69.24 -55.05 21.69
N GLY A 30 69.65 -56.05 20.90
CA GLY A 30 68.80 -57.07 20.28
C GLY A 30 69.46 -57.73 19.05
N PRO A 31 69.04 -58.93 18.63
CA PRO A 31 69.58 -59.59 17.43
C PRO A 31 69.04 -58.96 16.12
N GLY A 32 69.90 -58.84 15.09
CA GLY A 32 69.45 -58.71 13.69
C GLY A 32 69.54 -57.35 12.97
N THR A 33 70.46 -56.45 13.32
CA THR A 33 70.56 -55.11 12.67
C THR A 33 71.75 -55.01 11.70
N LYS A 34 71.49 -54.60 10.45
CA LYS A 34 72.54 -54.26 9.45
C LYS A 34 72.70 -52.74 9.31
N ASN A 35 73.13 -52.06 10.38
CA ASN A 35 73.17 -50.58 10.45
C ASN A 35 74.53 -49.96 10.08
N THR A 36 74.60 -49.18 9.00
CA THR A 36 75.77 -48.35 8.64
C THR A 36 75.58 -46.85 8.92
N GLY A 37 74.43 -46.44 9.46
CA GLY A 37 74.17 -45.09 9.97
C GLY A 37 74.78 -44.82 11.36
N SER A 38 74.56 -43.61 11.88
CA SER A 38 75.16 -43.12 13.13
C SER A 38 74.13 -42.60 14.14
N GLN A 39 74.49 -42.57 15.43
CA GLN A 39 73.72 -41.96 16.52
C GLN A 39 72.29 -42.53 16.69
N ASN A 40 72.10 -43.83 16.44
CA ASN A 40 70.82 -44.50 16.62
C ASN A 40 70.75 -45.28 17.95
N VAL A 41 69.57 -45.40 18.55
CA VAL A 41 69.30 -46.22 19.74
C VAL A 41 68.24 -47.26 19.38
N PHE A 42 68.61 -48.53 19.26
CA PHE A 42 67.71 -49.63 18.91
C PHE A 42 67.65 -50.66 20.04
N VAL A 43 66.47 -50.90 20.61
CA VAL A 43 66.27 -51.81 21.74
C VAL A 43 65.01 -52.65 21.50
N GLY A 44 65.16 -53.98 21.51
CA GLY A 44 64.08 -54.93 21.23
C GLY A 44 64.37 -55.83 20.03
N ASN A 45 63.59 -56.91 19.88
CA ASN A 45 63.81 -57.86 18.79
C ASN A 45 63.63 -57.17 17.43
N SER A 46 64.65 -57.25 16.57
CA SER A 46 64.62 -56.70 15.21
C SER A 46 64.34 -55.20 15.08
N ALA A 47 64.47 -54.42 16.17
CA ALA A 47 64.31 -52.97 16.12
C ALA A 47 65.32 -52.34 15.14
N GLY A 48 64.86 -51.57 14.15
CA GLY A 48 65.70 -50.97 13.11
C GLY A 48 66.41 -51.97 12.19
N GLY A 49 65.89 -53.20 12.04
CA GLY A 49 66.56 -54.31 11.35
C GLY A 49 67.06 -54.01 9.92
N SER A 50 66.34 -53.20 9.16
CA SER A 50 66.67 -52.83 7.77
C SER A 50 67.40 -51.48 7.62
N ASN A 51 67.80 -50.83 8.73
CA ASN A 51 68.40 -49.49 8.66
C ASN A 51 69.74 -49.54 7.94
N ILE A 52 69.84 -48.94 6.75
CA ILE A 52 71.08 -48.88 5.99
C ILE A 52 71.85 -47.65 6.47
N SER A 53 71.44 -46.44 6.06
CA SER A 53 72.18 -45.20 6.33
C SER A 53 71.41 -44.19 7.19
N GLY A 54 70.25 -44.57 7.75
CA GLY A 54 69.46 -43.70 8.61
C GLY A 54 70.19 -43.34 9.92
N PHE A 55 70.08 -42.10 10.37
CA PHE A 55 70.77 -41.56 11.55
C PHE A 55 69.83 -40.85 12.53
N ASN A 56 70.26 -40.72 13.78
CA ASN A 56 69.53 -40.07 14.88
C ASN A 56 68.16 -40.68 15.19
N ASN A 57 67.99 -42.00 15.01
CA ASN A 57 66.73 -42.67 15.30
C ASN A 57 66.73 -43.36 16.68
N THR A 58 65.62 -43.31 17.41
CA THR A 58 65.40 -44.03 18.67
C THR A 58 64.24 -45.01 18.50
N PHE A 59 64.54 -46.30 18.39
CA PHE A 59 63.55 -47.38 18.25
C PHE A 59 63.58 -48.31 19.47
N LEU A 60 62.46 -48.38 20.21
CA LEU A 60 62.29 -49.20 21.41
C LEU A 60 61.04 -50.07 21.29
N GLY A 61 61.20 -51.37 21.16
CA GLY A 61 60.09 -52.32 21.03
C GLY A 61 60.38 -53.41 20.00
N ASN A 62 59.61 -54.50 20.05
CA ASN A 62 59.68 -55.55 19.06
C ASN A 62 59.28 -55.00 17.68
N VAL A 63 60.13 -55.26 16.67
CA VAL A 63 60.05 -54.81 15.28
C VAL A 63 59.81 -53.30 15.08
N ALA A 64 60.12 -52.47 16.08
CA ALA A 64 60.01 -51.02 15.97
C ALA A 64 60.92 -50.48 14.84
N GLY A 65 60.36 -49.76 13.88
CA GLY A 65 61.11 -49.23 12.73
C GLY A 65 61.80 -50.28 11.85
N PHE A 66 61.32 -51.54 11.83
CA PHE A 66 62.01 -52.66 11.18
C PHE A 66 62.42 -52.39 9.72
N LYS A 67 61.54 -51.77 8.91
CA LYS A 67 61.80 -51.47 7.49
C LYS A 67 62.53 -50.15 7.23
N ASN A 68 62.93 -49.39 8.27
CA ASN A 68 63.63 -48.11 8.07
C ASN A 68 64.87 -48.37 7.26
N THR A 69 65.07 -47.72 6.11
CA THR A 69 66.28 -47.89 5.28
C THR A 69 67.16 -46.66 5.36
N ILE A 70 66.57 -45.47 5.15
CA ILE A 70 67.29 -44.18 5.09
C ILE A 70 66.63 -43.07 5.92
N GLY A 71 65.50 -43.36 6.59
CA GLY A 71 64.78 -42.41 7.42
C GLY A 71 65.60 -41.96 8.63
N ASN A 72 65.49 -40.66 8.97
CA ASN A 72 66.32 -40.02 9.98
C ASN A 72 65.48 -39.34 11.07
N ARG A 73 66.06 -39.15 12.26
CA ARG A 73 65.46 -38.35 13.35
C ARG A 73 64.09 -38.86 13.80
N ASN A 74 63.85 -40.17 13.74
CA ASN A 74 62.59 -40.77 14.16
C ASN A 74 62.65 -41.32 15.59
N VAL A 75 61.56 -41.20 16.34
CA VAL A 75 61.40 -41.80 17.68
C VAL A 75 60.24 -42.77 17.63
N PHE A 76 60.48 -44.07 17.67
CA PHE A 76 59.45 -45.12 17.65
C PHE A 76 59.50 -45.96 18.93
N ILE A 77 58.45 -45.92 19.74
CA ILE A 77 58.41 -46.61 21.03
C ILE A 77 57.11 -47.44 21.14
N GLY A 78 57.25 -48.75 21.22
CA GLY A 78 56.15 -49.73 21.29
C GLY A 78 56.30 -50.85 20.26
N ASP A 79 55.67 -52.00 20.52
CA ASP A 79 55.63 -53.13 19.59
C ASP A 79 54.96 -52.74 18.26
N GLY A 80 55.61 -53.06 17.13
CA GLY A 80 55.11 -52.77 15.77
C GLY A 80 55.14 -51.30 15.34
N THR A 81 55.65 -50.40 16.18
CA THR A 81 55.62 -48.95 15.94
C THR A 81 56.50 -48.58 14.73
N GLY A 82 55.92 -47.86 13.76
CA GLY A 82 56.65 -47.42 12.56
C GLY A 82 57.23 -48.58 11.72
N PHE A 83 56.70 -49.81 11.85
CA PHE A 83 57.25 -51.03 11.25
C PHE A 83 57.63 -50.87 9.77
N SER A 84 56.77 -50.23 8.98
CA SER A 84 56.94 -50.10 7.53
C SER A 84 57.72 -48.86 7.08
N ASN A 85 58.21 -48.01 8.00
CA ASN A 85 58.87 -46.75 7.64
C ASN A 85 60.06 -47.07 6.76
N THR A 86 60.18 -46.53 5.55
CA THR A 86 61.34 -46.78 4.66
C THR A 86 62.26 -45.56 4.65
N SER A 87 61.74 -44.40 4.25
CA SER A 87 62.48 -43.14 4.16
C SER A 87 61.87 -41.98 4.95
N GLY A 88 60.73 -42.19 5.60
CA GLY A 88 60.08 -41.18 6.44
C GLY A 88 61.02 -40.67 7.54
N SER A 89 61.02 -39.36 7.76
CA SER A 89 61.95 -38.70 8.69
C SER A 89 61.24 -37.74 9.65
N SER A 90 61.88 -37.47 10.78
CA SER A 90 61.38 -36.55 11.82
C SER A 90 60.01 -36.94 12.38
N ASN A 91 59.72 -38.24 12.52
CA ASN A 91 58.48 -38.74 13.09
C ASN A 91 58.64 -39.14 14.56
N THR A 92 57.61 -38.90 15.38
CA THR A 92 57.53 -39.35 16.78
C THR A 92 56.32 -40.25 16.96
N PHE A 93 56.52 -41.56 17.05
CA PHE A 93 55.47 -42.55 17.26
C PHE A 93 55.62 -43.26 18.62
N LEU A 94 54.56 -43.28 19.41
CA LEU A 94 54.53 -43.90 20.74
C LEU A 94 53.22 -44.68 20.95
N GLY A 95 53.32 -45.99 21.14
CA GLY A 95 52.19 -46.89 21.39
C GLY A 95 52.18 -48.10 20.45
N ASN A 96 51.56 -49.20 20.88
CA ASN A 96 51.51 -50.42 20.07
C ASN A 96 50.88 -50.14 18.70
N ASN A 97 51.64 -50.47 17.63
CA ASN A 97 51.33 -50.26 16.23
C ASN A 97 51.08 -48.80 15.81
N ALA A 98 51.53 -47.80 16.57
CA ALA A 98 51.42 -46.41 16.13
C ALA A 98 52.26 -46.19 14.84
N GLY A 99 51.64 -45.64 13.80
CA GLY A 99 52.28 -45.40 12.50
C GLY A 99 52.78 -46.65 11.78
N GLN A 100 52.24 -47.84 12.06
CA GLN A 100 52.76 -49.14 11.57
C GLN A 100 53.01 -49.17 10.05
N ASN A 101 52.13 -48.58 9.24
CA ASN A 101 52.23 -48.59 7.78
C ASN A 101 52.88 -47.34 7.17
N ASN A 102 53.46 -46.44 7.99
CA ASN A 102 54.21 -45.27 7.50
C ASN A 102 55.29 -45.77 6.55
N GLN A 103 55.36 -45.27 5.32
CA GLN A 103 56.40 -45.61 4.34
C GLN A 103 57.32 -44.42 4.16
N THR A 104 56.80 -43.33 3.58
CA THR A 104 57.59 -42.12 3.31
C THR A 104 57.10 -40.88 4.08
N GLY A 105 55.97 -41.00 4.80
CA GLY A 105 55.42 -39.95 5.64
C GLY A 105 56.44 -39.39 6.63
N SER A 106 56.46 -38.07 6.79
CA SER A 106 57.48 -37.34 7.56
C SER A 106 56.84 -36.25 8.42
N GLN A 107 57.53 -35.85 9.48
CA GLN A 107 57.08 -34.79 10.41
C GLN A 107 55.75 -35.10 11.11
N ASN A 108 55.48 -36.38 11.39
CA ASN A 108 54.26 -36.82 12.06
C ASN A 108 54.50 -37.11 13.54
N VAL A 109 53.49 -36.86 14.38
CA VAL A 109 53.47 -37.20 15.81
C VAL A 109 52.26 -38.09 16.09
N PHE A 110 52.48 -39.39 16.33
CA PHE A 110 51.41 -40.36 16.62
C PHE A 110 51.59 -40.95 18.01
N VAL A 111 50.63 -40.74 18.90
CA VAL A 111 50.71 -41.18 20.30
C VAL A 111 49.41 -41.87 20.69
N GLY A 112 49.48 -43.16 20.98
CA GLY A 112 48.34 -43.99 21.34
C GLY A 112 48.35 -45.33 20.62
N HIS A 113 47.67 -46.32 21.20
CA HIS A 113 47.50 -47.62 20.56
C HIS A 113 46.71 -47.46 19.25
N LEU A 114 47.27 -47.97 18.16
CA LEU A 114 46.73 -47.89 16.79
C LEU A 114 46.56 -46.46 16.24
N SER A 115 47.28 -45.47 16.75
CA SER A 115 47.24 -44.12 16.18
C SER A 115 47.95 -44.07 14.82
N GLY A 116 47.30 -43.53 13.79
CA GLY A 116 47.89 -43.33 12.46
C GLY A 116 48.34 -44.61 11.73
N VAL A 117 47.74 -45.78 12.04
CA VAL A 117 48.20 -47.10 11.56
C VAL A 117 48.35 -47.15 10.05
N ALA A 118 47.37 -46.64 9.29
CA ALA A 118 47.36 -46.75 7.83
C ALA A 118 48.15 -45.66 7.10
N ASN A 119 48.78 -44.70 7.81
CA ASN A 119 49.48 -43.58 7.17
C ASN A 119 50.58 -44.14 6.28
N LYS A 120 50.52 -43.97 4.96
CA LYS A 120 51.61 -44.39 4.06
C LYS A 120 52.54 -43.22 3.81
N ASP A 121 51.98 -42.11 3.35
CA ASP A 121 52.75 -40.96 2.84
C ASP A 121 52.33 -39.62 3.43
N GLY A 122 51.28 -39.59 4.27
CA GLY A 122 50.81 -38.39 4.96
C GLY A 122 51.89 -37.73 5.81
N LYS A 123 51.87 -36.39 5.87
CA LYS A 123 52.91 -35.56 6.51
C LYS A 123 52.32 -34.51 7.43
N ASN A 124 53.12 -34.02 8.37
CA ASN A 124 52.74 -32.93 9.27
C ASN A 124 51.45 -33.22 10.06
N ASN A 125 51.20 -34.47 10.42
CA ASN A 125 50.03 -34.88 11.18
C ASN A 125 50.35 -35.03 12.67
N VAL A 126 49.41 -34.65 13.55
CA VAL A 126 49.48 -34.86 14.99
C VAL A 126 48.28 -35.69 15.42
N PHE A 127 48.47 -36.97 15.73
CA PHE A 127 47.43 -37.87 16.20
C PHE A 127 47.71 -38.32 17.63
N LEU A 128 46.78 -38.04 18.56
CA LEU A 128 46.91 -38.37 19.98
C LEU A 128 45.63 -39.04 20.49
N GLY A 129 45.70 -40.34 20.77
CA GLY A 129 44.58 -41.12 21.29
C GLY A 129 44.50 -42.53 20.71
N PHE A 130 43.68 -43.38 21.33
CA PHE A 130 43.36 -44.71 20.77
C PHE A 130 42.68 -44.53 19.41
N LYS A 131 43.28 -45.12 18.35
CA LYS A 131 42.80 -45.04 16.97
C LYS A 131 42.61 -43.63 16.37
N ALA A 132 43.26 -42.60 16.93
CA ALA A 132 43.27 -41.29 16.30
C ALA A 132 43.92 -41.39 14.89
N GLY A 133 43.19 -40.97 13.85
CA GLY A 133 43.63 -41.05 12.44
C GLY A 133 43.90 -42.47 11.92
N PHE A 134 43.20 -43.49 12.42
CA PHE A 134 43.50 -44.91 12.16
C PHE A 134 43.68 -45.27 10.68
N VAL A 135 42.78 -44.84 9.78
CA VAL A 135 42.86 -45.13 8.34
C VAL A 135 43.43 -44.01 7.47
N ASN A 136 44.06 -42.97 8.04
CA ASN A 136 44.69 -41.91 7.25
C ASN A 136 45.75 -42.52 6.34
N ASP A 137 45.61 -42.45 5.02
CA ASP A 137 46.53 -43.04 4.03
C ASP A 137 47.54 -41.98 3.55
N ILE A 138 47.01 -40.90 2.97
CA ILE A 138 47.79 -39.80 2.36
C ILE A 138 47.45 -38.41 2.94
N GLY A 139 46.46 -38.32 3.83
CA GLY A 139 46.04 -37.06 4.44
C GLY A 139 47.19 -36.37 5.19
N PHE A 140 47.22 -35.04 5.16
CA PHE A 140 48.33 -34.24 5.69
C PHE A 140 47.84 -32.97 6.40
N GLN A 141 48.70 -32.42 7.27
CA GLN A 141 48.41 -31.23 8.07
C GLN A 141 47.17 -31.35 8.96
N ASN A 142 46.91 -32.56 9.48
CA ASN A 142 45.77 -32.84 10.37
C ASN A 142 46.20 -32.90 11.84
N ILE A 143 45.37 -32.38 12.75
CA ILE A 143 45.53 -32.49 14.20
C ILE A 143 44.32 -33.24 14.76
N PHE A 144 44.50 -34.51 15.15
CA PHE A 144 43.45 -35.35 15.74
C PHE A 144 43.80 -35.73 17.17
N ILE A 145 43.00 -35.28 18.14
CA ILE A 145 43.25 -35.51 19.57
C ILE A 145 41.97 -36.03 20.22
N GLY A 146 42.02 -37.24 20.76
CA GLY A 146 40.90 -37.96 21.34
C GLY A 146 40.77 -39.37 20.79
N ALA A 147 40.10 -40.26 21.53
CA ALA A 147 39.86 -41.62 21.05
C ALA A 147 38.89 -41.60 19.86
N GLY A 148 39.30 -42.23 18.75
CA GLY A 148 38.56 -42.26 17.49
C GLY A 148 38.45 -40.93 16.75
N ALA A 149 39.22 -39.89 17.13
CA ALA A 149 39.22 -38.62 16.40
C ALA A 149 39.77 -38.83 14.98
N GLY A 150 38.99 -38.46 13.96
CA GLY A 150 39.34 -38.65 12.55
C GLY A 150 39.57 -40.11 12.15
N GLU A 151 38.94 -41.10 12.82
CA GLU A 151 39.24 -42.52 12.62
C GLU A 151 39.13 -42.95 11.15
N GLN A 152 38.09 -42.48 10.44
CA GLN A 152 37.80 -42.80 9.04
C GLN A 152 38.38 -41.82 8.02
N ASN A 153 39.22 -40.86 8.43
CA ASN A 153 39.88 -39.96 7.48
C ASN A 153 40.88 -40.74 6.63
N THR A 154 40.70 -40.84 5.31
CA THR A 154 41.69 -41.51 4.44
C THR A 154 42.65 -40.53 3.77
N SER A 155 42.15 -39.35 3.36
CA SER A 155 42.93 -38.40 2.55
C SER A 155 42.59 -36.93 2.79
N GLY A 156 41.68 -36.63 3.72
CA GLY A 156 41.38 -35.25 4.11
C GLY A 156 42.61 -34.51 4.66
N ARG A 157 42.60 -33.18 4.55
CA ARG A 157 43.74 -32.33 4.93
C ARG A 157 43.32 -31.11 5.73
N ASN A 158 44.28 -30.52 6.43
CA ASN A 158 44.11 -29.26 7.18
C ASN A 158 42.98 -29.30 8.22
N ASN A 159 42.70 -30.48 8.79
CA ASN A 159 41.64 -30.63 9.77
C ASN A 159 42.16 -30.55 11.20
N VAL A 160 41.37 -29.97 12.10
CA VAL A 160 41.62 -29.96 13.55
C VAL A 160 40.44 -30.62 14.25
N PHE A 161 40.60 -31.84 14.74
CA PHE A 161 39.58 -32.60 15.48
C PHE A 161 40.05 -32.84 16.92
N LEU A 162 39.33 -32.29 17.90
CA LEU A 162 39.64 -32.44 19.32
C LEU A 162 38.40 -32.86 20.10
N GLY A 163 38.41 -34.08 20.63
CA GLY A 163 37.31 -34.67 21.40
C GLY A 163 37.10 -36.15 21.11
N PHE A 164 36.30 -36.82 21.94
CA PHE A 164 35.93 -38.21 21.69
C PHE A 164 35.13 -38.32 20.38
N GLN A 165 35.64 -39.12 19.44
CA GLN A 165 35.03 -39.35 18.11
C GLN A 165 34.70 -38.06 17.33
N SER A 166 35.46 -36.97 17.54
CA SER A 166 35.36 -35.76 16.73
C SER A 166 35.79 -36.07 15.29
N GLY A 167 34.96 -35.71 14.31
CA GLY A 167 35.21 -35.99 12.90
C GLY A 167 35.36 -37.49 12.56
N PHE A 168 34.70 -38.40 13.30
CA PHE A 168 34.91 -39.84 13.16
C PHE A 168 34.80 -40.35 11.71
N ASN A 169 33.77 -39.92 10.97
CA ASN A 169 33.52 -40.31 9.57
C ASN A 169 34.13 -39.36 8.52
N ALA A 170 34.98 -38.40 8.92
CA ALA A 170 35.52 -37.34 8.06
C ALA A 170 36.60 -37.85 7.09
N ASP A 171 36.15 -38.54 6.05
CA ASP A 171 36.97 -39.26 5.08
C ASP A 171 37.88 -38.35 4.22
N ILE A 172 37.30 -37.72 3.19
CA ILE A 172 38.00 -36.80 2.27
C ILE A 172 37.71 -35.32 2.57
N SER A 173 36.97 -35.09 3.66
CA SER A 173 36.64 -33.79 4.25
C SER A 173 37.91 -33.01 4.60
N SER A 174 37.98 -31.73 4.20
CA SER A 174 39.16 -30.89 4.38
C SER A 174 38.84 -29.51 4.96
N ASP A 175 39.85 -28.91 5.59
CA ASP A 175 39.79 -27.54 6.11
C ASP A 175 38.71 -27.34 7.20
N ASN A 176 38.49 -28.34 8.05
CA ASN A 176 37.50 -28.28 9.14
C ASN A 176 38.13 -28.12 10.52
N THR A 177 37.43 -27.45 11.43
CA THR A 177 37.78 -27.36 12.85
C THR A 177 36.64 -27.89 13.70
N PHE A 178 36.81 -29.08 14.27
CA PHE A 178 35.83 -29.73 15.15
C PHE A 178 36.39 -29.84 16.58
N LEU A 179 35.68 -29.27 17.55
CA LEU A 179 36.05 -29.25 18.96
C LEU A 179 34.87 -29.65 19.83
N GLY A 180 34.95 -30.81 20.48
CA GLY A 180 33.91 -31.35 21.35
C GLY A 180 33.62 -32.82 21.05
N ASN A 181 33.03 -33.52 22.02
CA ASN A 181 32.60 -34.91 21.83
C ASN A 181 31.58 -34.99 20.70
N PHE A 182 31.77 -35.92 19.76
CA PHE A 182 30.91 -36.13 18.59
C PHE A 182 30.74 -34.92 17.66
N SER A 183 31.57 -33.87 17.79
CA SER A 183 31.57 -32.75 16.86
C SER A 183 31.90 -33.23 15.45
N GLY A 184 31.02 -32.94 14.48
CA GLY A 184 31.17 -33.38 13.09
C GLY A 184 31.23 -34.91 12.88
N PHE A 185 30.68 -35.71 13.79
CA PHE A 185 30.82 -37.18 13.79
C PHE A 185 30.54 -37.86 12.43
N ASN A 186 29.46 -37.46 11.74
CA ASN A 186 29.06 -38.02 10.44
C ASN A 186 29.50 -37.20 9.22
N THR A 187 30.36 -36.20 9.37
CA THR A 187 30.84 -35.44 8.19
C THR A 187 31.66 -36.37 7.34
N THR A 188 31.31 -36.56 6.06
CA THR A 188 32.00 -37.44 5.13
C THR A 188 32.85 -36.64 4.16
N THR A 189 32.25 -35.69 3.44
CA THR A 189 32.93 -34.85 2.42
C THR A 189 32.80 -33.35 2.65
N GLY A 190 31.96 -32.92 3.60
CA GLY A 190 31.77 -31.51 3.92
C GLY A 190 33.09 -30.83 4.30
N SER A 191 33.34 -29.63 3.79
CA SER A 191 34.61 -28.91 3.98
C SER A 191 34.36 -27.50 4.51
N LEU A 192 35.41 -26.84 5.02
CA LEU A 192 35.34 -25.46 5.53
C LEU A 192 34.34 -25.27 6.68
N ASN A 193 34.13 -26.30 7.50
CA ASN A 193 33.22 -26.22 8.65
C ASN A 193 33.95 -25.95 9.97
N VAL A 194 33.34 -25.16 10.84
CA VAL A 194 33.79 -24.89 12.21
C VAL A 194 32.72 -25.34 13.20
N PHE A 195 32.93 -26.48 13.87
CA PHE A 195 31.99 -27.03 14.85
C PHE A 195 32.61 -27.04 16.25
N LEU A 196 32.12 -26.18 17.14
CA LEU A 196 32.62 -26.02 18.49
C LEU A 196 31.51 -26.30 19.51
N GLY A 197 31.55 -27.46 20.15
CA GLY A 197 30.57 -27.90 21.15
C GLY A 197 30.32 -29.40 21.06
N GLU A 198 29.77 -29.96 22.14
CA GLU A 198 29.28 -31.34 22.13
C GLU A 198 28.19 -31.51 21.05
N SER A 199 28.37 -32.52 20.19
CA SER A 199 27.46 -32.86 19.08
C SER A 199 27.16 -31.69 18.12
N ALA A 200 28.00 -30.66 18.08
CA ALA A 200 27.89 -29.59 17.08
C ALA A 200 28.09 -30.21 15.67
N GLY A 201 27.11 -30.05 14.79
CA GLY A 201 27.13 -30.62 13.44
C GLY A 201 27.23 -32.16 13.38
N GLU A 202 26.82 -32.89 14.42
CA GLU A 202 27.00 -34.35 14.50
C GLU A 202 26.52 -35.12 13.26
N ARG A 203 25.38 -34.75 12.68
CA ARG A 203 24.79 -35.41 11.50
C ARG A 203 25.14 -34.74 10.16
N ASN A 204 26.00 -33.72 10.16
CA ASN A 204 26.44 -33.08 8.92
C ASN A 204 27.12 -34.13 8.07
N THR A 205 26.63 -34.42 6.86
CA THR A 205 27.25 -35.42 5.97
C THR A 205 28.12 -34.73 4.93
N VAL A 206 27.51 -33.88 4.10
CA VAL A 206 28.19 -33.21 2.98
C VAL A 206 28.16 -31.68 3.06
N GLY A 207 27.42 -31.12 4.03
CA GLY A 207 27.31 -29.68 4.21
C GLY A 207 28.67 -29.01 4.44
N SER A 208 28.88 -27.87 3.79
CA SER A 208 30.14 -27.11 3.76
C SER A 208 29.92 -25.66 4.17
N ASP A 209 31.00 -24.99 4.56
CA ASP A 209 31.01 -23.56 4.93
C ASP A 209 30.08 -23.24 6.11
N ASN A 210 29.90 -24.17 7.05
CA ASN A 210 29.05 -23.97 8.23
C ASN A 210 29.88 -23.62 9.47
N VAL A 211 29.36 -22.71 10.30
CA VAL A 211 29.91 -22.35 11.61
C VAL A 211 28.89 -22.68 12.69
N PHE A 212 29.09 -23.77 13.44
CA PHE A 212 28.21 -24.18 14.53
C PHE A 212 28.95 -24.10 15.87
N ILE A 213 28.50 -23.21 16.74
CA ILE A 213 29.13 -22.94 18.03
C ILE A 213 28.08 -23.08 19.14
N GLY A 214 28.23 -24.10 19.99
CA GLY A 214 27.33 -24.42 21.09
C GLY A 214 26.94 -25.89 21.10
N VAL A 215 26.47 -26.36 22.27
CA VAL A 215 25.99 -27.74 22.42
C VAL A 215 24.81 -27.98 21.48
N GLN A 216 24.95 -29.01 20.63
CA GLN A 216 23.97 -29.44 19.63
C GLN A 216 23.54 -28.33 18.64
N ALA A 217 24.40 -27.33 18.42
CA ALA A 217 24.22 -26.38 17.33
C ALA A 217 24.28 -27.12 15.98
N GLY A 218 23.25 -26.97 15.15
CA GLY A 218 23.16 -27.63 13.84
C GLY A 218 23.24 -29.16 13.88
N VAL A 219 22.91 -29.81 15.01
CA VAL A 219 23.13 -31.26 15.22
C VAL A 219 22.53 -32.16 14.13
N SER A 220 21.40 -31.76 13.52
CA SER A 220 20.75 -32.53 12.46
C SER A 220 21.05 -32.05 11.04
N ASN A 221 21.94 -31.07 10.84
CA ASN A 221 22.29 -30.59 9.49
C ASN A 221 22.77 -31.79 8.70
N THR A 222 22.28 -32.03 7.47
CA THR A 222 22.80 -33.12 6.63
C THR A 222 23.56 -32.54 5.44
N THR A 223 22.92 -31.63 4.71
CA THR A 223 23.40 -31.09 3.43
C THR A 223 23.40 -29.57 3.37
N GLY A 224 22.87 -28.89 4.40
CA GLY A 224 22.83 -27.43 4.44
C GLY A 224 24.22 -26.79 4.45
N ASN A 225 24.38 -25.70 3.70
CA ASN A 225 25.64 -24.98 3.51
C ASN A 225 25.50 -23.52 3.95
N ILE A 226 26.64 -22.89 4.27
CA ILE A 226 26.72 -21.45 4.55
C ILE A 226 25.81 -21.06 5.73
N ASN A 227 25.72 -21.91 6.76
CA ASN A 227 24.94 -21.62 7.95
C ASN A 227 25.86 -21.22 9.11
N THR A 228 25.51 -20.13 9.80
CA THR A 228 26.17 -19.71 11.06
C THR A 228 25.18 -19.86 12.21
N PHE A 229 25.40 -20.83 13.09
CA PHE A 229 24.57 -21.10 14.27
C PHE A 229 25.39 -20.94 15.54
N VAL A 230 25.02 -19.97 16.38
CA VAL A 230 25.73 -19.67 17.63
C VAL A 230 24.76 -19.69 18.81
N GLY A 231 24.91 -20.68 19.68
CA GLY A 231 24.09 -20.91 20.87
C GLY A 231 23.74 -22.39 21.07
N ARG A 232 23.22 -22.71 22.25
CA ARG A 232 22.72 -24.06 22.58
C ARG A 232 21.47 -24.36 21.74
N PHE A 233 21.44 -25.52 21.07
CA PHE A 233 20.32 -25.97 20.22
C PHE A 233 19.94 -25.03 19.06
N THR A 234 20.82 -24.11 18.66
CA THR A 234 20.58 -23.20 17.54
C THR A 234 20.55 -23.98 16.23
N GLY A 235 19.48 -23.82 15.44
CA GLY A 235 19.31 -24.55 14.18
C GLY A 235 19.30 -26.08 14.32
N ALA A 236 18.95 -26.63 15.49
CA ALA A 236 19.17 -28.04 15.84
C ALA A 236 18.56 -29.07 14.87
N VAL A 237 17.42 -28.77 14.25
CA VAL A 237 16.80 -29.66 13.26
C VAL A 237 16.91 -29.16 11.81
N ASN A 238 17.81 -28.20 11.52
CA ASN A 238 18.15 -27.90 10.13
C ASN A 238 18.66 -29.16 9.45
N SER A 239 18.18 -29.44 8.25
CA SER A 239 18.58 -30.60 7.45
C SER A 239 19.18 -30.17 6.11
N THR A 240 18.49 -29.27 5.40
CA THR A 240 18.86 -28.83 4.04
C THR A 240 18.86 -27.31 3.87
N GLY A 241 18.49 -26.53 4.88
CA GLY A 241 18.42 -25.07 4.81
C GLY A 241 19.81 -24.46 4.67
N ASN A 242 19.91 -23.43 3.82
CA ASN A 242 21.18 -22.78 3.48
C ASN A 242 21.17 -21.30 3.86
N GLU A 243 22.35 -20.70 3.97
CA GLU A 243 22.53 -19.25 4.11
C GLU A 243 21.80 -18.66 5.33
N ASN A 244 21.72 -19.41 6.43
CA ASN A 244 21.07 -18.96 7.65
C ASN A 244 22.08 -18.40 8.67
N SER A 245 21.71 -17.32 9.37
CA SER A 245 22.52 -16.69 10.41
C SER A 245 21.72 -16.61 11.71
N PHE A 246 21.93 -17.57 12.62
CA PHE A 246 21.19 -17.70 13.87
C PHE A 246 22.09 -17.51 15.09
N PHE A 247 21.67 -16.63 16.00
CA PHE A 247 22.41 -16.25 17.19
C PHE A 247 21.46 -16.22 18.39
N GLY A 248 21.74 -17.04 19.40
CA GLY A 248 20.92 -17.18 20.62
C GLY A 248 20.51 -18.62 20.88
N SER A 249 20.27 -18.97 22.15
CA SER A 249 19.77 -20.29 22.52
C SER A 249 18.47 -20.58 21.77
N GLU A 250 18.37 -21.75 21.15
CA GLU A 250 17.17 -22.23 20.44
C GLU A 250 16.68 -21.31 19.30
N ALA A 251 17.51 -20.35 18.85
CA ALA A 251 17.19 -19.57 17.65
C ALA A 251 17.12 -20.50 16.42
N GLY A 252 16.04 -20.40 15.66
CA GLY A 252 15.81 -21.26 14.49
C GLY A 252 15.77 -22.76 14.80
N ARG A 253 15.52 -23.17 16.06
CA ARG A 253 15.61 -24.57 16.50
C ARG A 253 14.91 -25.53 15.54
N ASN A 254 13.69 -25.20 15.12
CA ASN A 254 12.86 -26.03 14.23
C ASN A 254 13.00 -25.69 12.73
N ASN A 255 14.03 -24.94 12.33
CA ASN A 255 14.27 -24.58 10.92
C ASN A 255 14.78 -25.77 10.11
N ARG A 256 13.89 -26.61 9.57
CA ARG A 256 14.28 -27.84 8.85
C ARG A 256 14.90 -27.59 7.48
N SER A 257 14.36 -26.65 6.72
CA SER A 257 14.74 -26.39 5.31
C SER A 257 14.70 -24.91 4.91
N GLY A 258 14.26 -24.02 5.81
CA GLY A 258 14.22 -22.58 5.54
C GLY A 258 15.63 -22.04 5.31
N SER A 259 15.73 -21.13 4.36
CA SER A 259 17.00 -20.57 3.88
C SER A 259 16.97 -19.05 3.91
N LYS A 260 18.15 -18.43 3.95
CA LYS A 260 18.31 -16.96 3.92
C LYS A 260 17.64 -16.25 5.10
N ASN A 261 17.63 -16.89 6.27
CA ASN A 261 17.02 -16.33 7.47
C ASN A 261 18.09 -15.75 8.43
N VAL A 262 17.78 -14.63 9.07
CA VAL A 262 18.61 -13.99 10.11
C VAL A 262 17.84 -13.95 11.42
N TYR A 263 18.24 -14.77 12.40
CA TYR A 263 17.57 -14.82 13.72
C TYR A 263 18.55 -14.43 14.83
N LEU A 264 18.25 -13.36 15.55
CA LEU A 264 19.06 -12.84 16.65
C LEU A 264 18.22 -12.69 17.91
N GLY A 265 18.39 -13.61 18.86
CA GLY A 265 17.66 -13.62 20.13
C GLY A 265 17.32 -15.02 20.60
N ASN A 266 17.13 -15.19 21.91
CA ASN A 266 16.69 -16.48 22.45
C ASN A 266 15.27 -16.82 21.92
N PHE A 267 15.10 -18.03 21.41
CA PHE A 267 13.87 -18.51 20.75
C PHE A 267 13.40 -17.69 19.53
N ALA A 268 14.26 -16.87 18.93
CA ALA A 268 13.93 -16.14 17.70
C ALA A 268 13.74 -17.14 16.55
N GLY A 269 12.60 -17.08 15.87
CA GLY A 269 12.28 -18.00 14.78
C GLY A 269 12.29 -19.49 15.15
N GLU A 270 12.02 -19.83 16.42
CA GLU A 270 12.04 -21.22 16.91
C GLU A 270 11.19 -22.14 16.02
N GLY A 271 10.00 -21.68 15.59
CA GLY A 271 9.07 -22.37 14.71
C GLY A 271 8.29 -23.49 15.38
N ALA A 272 7.19 -23.93 14.75
CA ALA A 272 6.51 -25.16 15.16
C ALA A 272 7.22 -26.40 14.60
N PHE A 273 6.97 -27.56 15.20
CA PHE A 273 7.63 -28.83 14.83
C PHE A 273 7.16 -29.40 13.47
N ASP A 274 6.26 -28.72 12.76
CA ASP A 274 5.63 -29.21 11.52
C ASP A 274 6.48 -29.08 10.25
N GLY A 275 7.72 -28.59 10.38
CA GLY A 275 8.81 -29.00 9.49
C GLY A 275 8.97 -28.22 8.18
N SER A 276 8.42 -27.01 8.06
CA SER A 276 8.71 -26.10 6.95
C SER A 276 8.79 -24.67 7.48
N ILE A 277 10.00 -24.19 7.78
CA ILE A 277 10.19 -22.76 8.09
C ILE A 277 10.36 -21.97 6.80
N GLY A 278 9.71 -20.82 6.69
CA GLY A 278 9.83 -19.94 5.52
C GLY A 278 11.23 -19.36 5.31
N ASN A 279 11.41 -18.73 4.15
CA ASN A 279 12.67 -18.16 3.67
C ASN A 279 12.69 -16.64 3.82
N GLY A 280 13.89 -16.06 3.85
CA GLY A 280 14.06 -14.61 3.74
C GLY A 280 13.58 -13.81 4.95
N ASN A 281 13.48 -14.44 6.13
CA ASN A 281 13.01 -13.78 7.33
C ASN A 281 14.14 -13.16 8.16
N ALA A 282 13.90 -11.97 8.73
CA ALA A 282 14.80 -11.31 9.66
C ALA A 282 14.11 -11.09 11.02
N TYR A 283 14.45 -11.90 12.02
CA TYR A 283 13.87 -11.85 13.37
C TYR A 283 14.91 -11.45 14.40
N ILE A 284 14.69 -10.33 15.09
CA ILE A 284 15.63 -9.78 16.05
C ILE A 284 14.87 -9.45 17.33
N GLY A 285 15.19 -10.17 18.41
CA GLY A 285 14.57 -10.03 19.73
C GLY A 285 14.18 -11.37 20.35
N TYR A 286 13.98 -11.37 21.66
CA TYR A 286 13.47 -12.54 22.39
C TYR A 286 12.11 -12.98 21.83
N GLU A 287 11.99 -14.23 21.41
CA GLU A 287 10.79 -14.84 20.79
C GLU A 287 10.24 -14.09 19.56
N ALA A 288 11.06 -13.27 18.88
CA ALA A 288 10.65 -12.64 17.63
C ALA A 288 10.36 -13.73 16.57
N GLY A 289 9.18 -13.68 15.94
CA GLY A 289 8.76 -14.67 14.94
C GLY A 289 8.67 -16.12 15.44
N LYS A 290 8.61 -16.34 16.75
CA LYS A 290 8.66 -17.70 17.36
C LYS A 290 7.65 -18.68 16.75
N GLY A 291 6.43 -18.23 16.45
CA GLY A 291 5.38 -19.08 15.91
C GLY A 291 5.50 -19.41 14.42
N ASN A 292 6.48 -18.86 13.69
CA ASN A 292 6.51 -18.94 12.23
C ASN A 292 6.76 -20.37 11.77
N THR A 293 5.78 -20.91 11.05
CA THR A 293 5.89 -22.13 10.28
C THR A 293 6.25 -21.71 8.86
N SER A 294 5.31 -21.48 7.94
CA SER A 294 5.64 -21.30 6.51
C SER A 294 5.79 -19.86 5.99
N GLY A 295 5.73 -18.84 6.86
CA GLY A 295 5.77 -17.44 6.44
C GLY A 295 7.13 -16.99 5.88
N ASN A 296 7.13 -16.33 4.72
CA ASN A 296 8.35 -15.84 4.05
C ASN A 296 8.48 -14.31 4.12
N ASP A 297 9.71 -13.83 3.95
CA ASP A 297 10.03 -12.41 3.70
C ASP A 297 9.47 -11.47 4.79
N ASN A 298 9.52 -11.90 6.06
CA ASN A 298 9.06 -11.09 7.18
C ASN A 298 10.24 -10.44 7.92
N VAL A 299 10.03 -9.21 8.39
CA VAL A 299 10.98 -8.47 9.23
C VAL A 299 10.35 -8.22 10.59
N PHE A 300 10.80 -8.92 11.63
CA PHE A 300 10.30 -8.77 13.00
C PHE A 300 11.41 -8.29 13.94
N LEU A 301 11.32 -7.06 14.42
CA LEU A 301 12.31 -6.43 15.30
C LEU A 301 11.68 -6.00 16.62
N GLY A 302 11.99 -6.69 17.70
CA GLY A 302 11.53 -6.38 19.05
C GLY A 302 11.22 -7.63 19.88
N ASN A 303 11.16 -7.47 21.20
CA ASN A 303 10.70 -8.53 22.10
C ASN A 303 9.29 -8.98 21.70
N GLN A 304 9.14 -10.25 21.35
CA GLN A 304 7.88 -10.88 20.90
C GLN A 304 7.24 -10.22 19.66
N ALA A 305 8.00 -9.50 18.83
CA ALA A 305 7.51 -9.01 17.55
C ALA A 305 7.13 -10.19 16.64
N GLY A 306 5.91 -10.18 16.09
CA GLY A 306 5.40 -11.25 15.23
C GLY A 306 5.34 -12.63 15.89
N ARG A 307 5.35 -12.72 17.23
CA ARG A 307 5.42 -14.00 17.97
C ARG A 307 4.36 -15.01 17.54
N GLY A 308 3.16 -14.56 17.21
CA GLY A 308 2.05 -15.41 16.77
C GLY A 308 2.02 -15.73 15.27
N ASN A 309 2.90 -15.15 14.45
CA ASN A 309 2.86 -15.32 12.99
C ASN A 309 3.14 -16.79 12.67
N THR A 310 2.24 -17.48 11.97
CA THR A 310 2.43 -18.88 11.57
C THR A 310 2.77 -18.98 10.09
N SER A 311 1.95 -18.40 9.21
CA SER A 311 2.14 -18.47 7.74
C SER A 311 2.05 -17.13 7.02
N GLY A 312 1.84 -16.04 7.77
CA GLY A 312 1.85 -14.69 7.23
C GLY A 312 3.21 -14.37 6.59
N SER A 313 3.18 -13.75 5.42
CA SER A 313 4.38 -13.42 4.62
C SER A 313 4.39 -11.93 4.26
N ASN A 314 5.58 -11.40 3.95
CA ASN A 314 5.78 -10.00 3.57
C ASN A 314 5.33 -9.00 4.66
N ASN A 315 5.49 -9.34 5.94
CA ASN A 315 5.10 -8.45 7.04
C ASN A 315 6.32 -7.77 7.67
N THR A 316 6.18 -6.50 8.04
CA THR A 316 7.18 -5.73 8.79
C THR A 316 6.62 -5.34 10.15
N PHE A 317 7.10 -5.98 11.23
CA PHE A 317 6.68 -5.69 12.60
C PHE A 317 7.87 -5.19 13.42
N ILE A 318 7.81 -3.95 13.89
CA ILE A 318 8.90 -3.29 14.60
C ILE A 318 8.38 -2.71 15.92
N GLY A 319 8.89 -3.19 17.05
CA GLY A 319 8.50 -2.80 18.39
C GLY A 319 8.17 -3.99 19.29
N LYS A 320 8.17 -3.78 20.61
CA LYS A 320 7.77 -4.81 21.57
C LYS A 320 6.33 -5.25 21.26
N GLU A 321 6.11 -6.55 21.12
CA GLU A 321 4.81 -7.18 20.84
C GLU A 321 4.09 -6.62 19.58
N ALA A 322 4.81 -6.00 18.65
CA ALA A 322 4.23 -5.56 17.39
C ALA A 322 3.74 -6.80 16.60
N GLY A 323 2.47 -6.82 16.20
CA GLY A 323 1.86 -7.95 15.49
C GLY A 323 1.84 -9.28 16.26
N SER A 324 1.90 -9.27 17.60
CA SER A 324 2.02 -10.51 18.40
C SER A 324 0.84 -11.48 18.25
N ASN A 325 -0.34 -11.00 17.89
CA ASN A 325 -1.57 -11.78 17.64
C ASN A 325 -1.76 -12.17 16.16
N HIS A 326 -0.89 -11.70 15.27
CA HIS A 326 -1.00 -11.91 13.83
C HIS A 326 -0.61 -13.34 13.47
N LYS A 327 -1.38 -14.07 12.66
CA LYS A 327 -1.09 -15.48 12.30
C LYS A 327 -0.82 -15.67 10.82
N THR A 328 -1.76 -15.26 9.96
CA THR A 328 -1.78 -15.66 8.53
C THR A 328 -1.82 -14.49 7.55
N GLY A 329 -2.08 -13.28 8.05
CA GLY A 329 -2.20 -12.10 7.20
C GLY A 329 -0.89 -11.71 6.49
N LYS A 330 -1.00 -10.98 5.38
CA LYS A 330 0.15 -10.73 4.48
C LYS A 330 0.31 -9.25 4.13
N GLY A 331 1.54 -8.81 3.91
CA GLY A 331 1.81 -7.44 3.44
C GLY A 331 1.51 -6.36 4.49
N ASN A 332 1.58 -6.69 5.79
CA ASN A 332 1.22 -5.74 6.85
C ASN A 332 2.43 -5.03 7.42
N THR A 333 2.25 -3.77 7.83
CA THR A 333 3.30 -2.95 8.47
C THR A 333 2.83 -2.49 9.84
N TYR A 334 3.38 -3.06 10.91
CA TYR A 334 3.10 -2.64 12.29
C TYR A 334 4.35 -2.07 12.94
N ILE A 335 4.39 -0.77 13.19
CA ILE A 335 5.58 -0.08 13.72
C ILE A 335 5.19 0.66 15.00
N GLY A 336 5.81 0.30 16.11
CA GLY A 336 5.54 0.82 17.45
C GLY A 336 5.27 -0.30 18.45
N SER A 337 5.64 -0.09 19.72
CA SER A 337 5.34 -1.08 20.76
C SER A 337 3.82 -1.28 20.86
N PHE A 338 3.42 -2.54 20.85
CA PHE A 338 2.02 -3.02 20.83
C PHE A 338 1.21 -2.64 19.58
N ALA A 339 1.83 -2.14 18.50
CA ALA A 339 1.14 -1.88 17.24
C ALA A 339 0.66 -3.20 16.60
N LYS A 340 -0.59 -3.31 16.16
CA LYS A 340 -1.14 -4.58 15.65
C LYS A 340 -2.40 -4.45 14.81
N GLY A 341 -2.80 -5.55 14.18
CA GLY A 341 -4.14 -5.74 13.61
C GLY A 341 -5.16 -6.18 14.67
N ALA A 342 -6.44 -5.87 14.46
CA ALA A 342 -7.53 -6.40 15.29
C ALA A 342 -7.81 -7.89 15.04
N SER A 343 -7.56 -8.36 13.81
CA SER A 343 -7.70 -9.76 13.40
C SER A 343 -6.35 -10.35 13.02
N ASP A 344 -6.23 -11.67 13.02
CA ASP A 344 -4.97 -12.40 12.78
C ASP A 344 -4.64 -12.60 11.29
N ASN A 345 -5.54 -12.19 10.40
CA ASN A 345 -5.52 -12.46 8.96
C ASN A 345 -5.66 -11.18 8.09
N LEU A 346 -5.50 -9.99 8.68
CA LEU A 346 -5.54 -8.74 7.90
C LEU A 346 -4.45 -8.74 6.82
N SER A 347 -4.71 -8.10 5.68
CA SER A 347 -3.76 -8.00 4.59
C SER A 347 -3.63 -6.57 4.07
N ASN A 348 -2.42 -6.18 3.68
CA ASN A 348 -2.12 -4.80 3.27
C ASN A 348 -2.61 -3.77 4.32
N ALA A 349 -2.47 -4.10 5.61
CA ALA A 349 -2.91 -3.28 6.72
C ALA A 349 -1.69 -2.69 7.42
N SER A 350 -1.76 -1.41 7.77
CA SER A 350 -0.66 -0.69 8.40
C SER A 350 -1.12 0.00 9.67
N ALA A 351 -0.36 -0.16 10.75
CA ALA A 351 -0.57 0.52 12.02
C ALA A 351 0.77 1.07 12.50
N ILE A 352 0.90 2.40 12.55
CA ILE A 352 2.14 3.08 12.90
C ILE A 352 1.93 3.94 14.13
N GLY A 353 2.59 3.61 15.24
CA GLY A 353 2.56 4.31 16.52
C GLY A 353 2.45 3.38 17.72
N PHE A 354 2.81 3.87 18.91
CA PHE A 354 2.59 3.13 20.15
C PHE A 354 1.11 2.75 20.29
N ARG A 355 0.81 1.45 20.47
CA ARG A 355 -0.55 0.90 20.57
C ARG A 355 -1.49 1.23 19.40
N SER A 356 -0.99 1.68 18.24
CA SER A 356 -1.86 1.86 17.06
C SER A 356 -2.50 0.52 16.67
N GLN A 357 -3.78 0.53 16.28
CA GLN A 357 -4.48 -0.68 15.86
C GLN A 357 -5.26 -0.44 14.57
N VAL A 358 -5.02 -1.29 13.58
CA VAL A 358 -5.78 -1.32 12.32
C VAL A 358 -6.79 -2.46 12.35
N THR A 359 -8.01 -2.22 11.90
CA THR A 359 -9.12 -3.18 11.99
C THR A 359 -9.57 -3.74 10.65
N ALA A 360 -9.01 -3.24 9.55
CA ALA A 360 -9.39 -3.62 8.19
C ALA A 360 -8.16 -3.79 7.30
N SER A 361 -8.28 -4.67 6.32
CA SER A 361 -7.33 -4.80 5.21
C SER A 361 -7.33 -3.55 4.34
N ASN A 362 -6.23 -3.29 3.62
CA ASN A 362 -6.06 -2.12 2.76
C ASN A 362 -6.26 -0.78 3.49
N ALA A 363 -5.87 -0.72 4.76
CA ALA A 363 -6.06 0.47 5.60
C ALA A 363 -4.77 0.84 6.32
N LEU A 364 -4.59 2.14 6.55
CA LEU A 364 -3.48 2.70 7.33
C LEU A 364 -4.05 3.45 8.53
N VAL A 365 -3.60 3.11 9.73
CA VAL A 365 -3.85 3.85 10.97
C VAL A 365 -2.56 4.49 11.45
N LEU A 366 -2.56 5.81 11.57
CA LEU A 366 -1.44 6.60 12.06
C LEU A 366 -1.73 7.06 13.49
N GLY A 367 -1.06 6.44 14.45
CA GLY A 367 -1.14 6.74 15.88
C GLY A 367 -2.14 5.89 16.67
N SER A 368 -2.15 6.08 17.98
CA SER A 368 -3.12 5.45 18.89
C SER A 368 -4.50 6.10 18.83
N ILE A 369 -5.53 5.36 19.22
CA ILE A 369 -6.90 5.86 19.40
C ILE A 369 -7.30 5.60 20.86
N ASN A 370 -7.78 6.62 21.57
CA ASN A 370 -8.19 6.48 22.98
C ASN A 370 -9.21 5.35 23.16
N GLY A 371 -8.96 4.45 24.11
CA GLY A 371 -9.81 3.28 24.40
C GLY A 371 -9.58 2.07 23.49
N VAL A 372 -8.78 2.19 22.42
CA VAL A 372 -8.47 1.09 21.49
C VAL A 372 -7.09 0.52 21.80
N ASN A 373 -6.95 -0.81 21.81
CA ASN A 373 -5.69 -1.50 22.09
C ASN A 373 -5.02 -1.03 23.40
N GLY A 374 -5.84 -0.62 24.37
CA GLY A 374 -5.47 -0.06 25.67
C GLY A 374 -4.71 1.27 25.64
N ALA A 375 -4.78 2.03 24.56
CA ALA A 375 -4.26 3.39 24.53
C ALA A 375 -5.14 4.34 25.38
N THR A 376 -4.49 5.26 26.10
CA THR A 376 -5.15 6.23 27.00
C THR A 376 -5.40 7.59 26.35
N ALA A 377 -4.89 7.80 25.14
CA ALA A 377 -5.05 9.03 24.38
C ALA A 377 -5.00 8.74 22.88
N THR A 378 -5.70 9.58 22.10
CA THR A 378 -5.61 9.57 20.64
C THR A 378 -4.38 10.38 20.22
N ALA A 379 -3.49 9.75 19.46
CA ALA A 379 -2.34 10.45 18.88
C ALA A 379 -2.82 11.42 17.79
N LYS A 380 -2.12 12.55 17.69
CA LYS A 380 -2.36 13.56 16.66
C LYS A 380 -1.27 13.47 15.60
N VAL A 381 -1.65 13.57 14.33
CA VAL A 381 -0.73 13.48 13.19
C VAL A 381 -0.39 14.90 12.72
N GLY A 382 0.89 15.26 12.79
CA GLY A 382 1.42 16.52 12.29
C GLY A 382 2.15 16.33 10.96
N ILE A 383 1.84 17.15 9.96
CA ILE A 383 2.58 17.26 8.69
C ILE A 383 3.13 18.69 8.63
N GLY A 384 4.45 18.86 8.66
CA GLY A 384 5.09 20.18 8.75
C GLY A 384 4.98 20.86 10.13
N THR A 385 4.52 20.14 11.16
CA THR A 385 4.41 20.63 12.54
C THR A 385 4.73 19.52 13.55
N THR A 386 5.50 19.85 14.58
CA THR A 386 5.91 18.92 15.64
C THR A 386 4.95 18.91 16.84
N SER A 387 4.02 19.86 16.92
CA SER A 387 3.01 19.96 17.98
C SER A 387 1.61 20.14 17.37
N PRO A 388 1.04 19.07 16.77
CA PRO A 388 -0.28 19.15 16.15
C PRO A 388 -1.37 19.50 17.17
N ALA A 389 -2.15 20.57 16.89
CA ALA A 389 -3.27 20.96 17.74
C ALA A 389 -4.54 20.13 17.44
N PHE A 390 -4.69 19.68 16.19
CA PHE A 390 -5.82 18.89 15.68
C PHE A 390 -5.42 17.43 15.44
N GLN A 391 -6.40 16.54 15.24
CA GLN A 391 -6.15 15.11 14.97
C GLN A 391 -5.28 14.89 13.72
N LEU A 392 -5.50 15.70 12.69
CA LEU A 392 -4.59 15.90 11.57
C LEU A 392 -4.29 17.40 11.48
N HIS A 393 -3.04 17.80 11.63
CA HIS A 393 -2.60 19.19 11.53
C HIS A 393 -1.53 19.30 10.44
N VAL A 394 -1.88 19.97 9.34
CA VAL A 394 -0.96 20.26 8.23
C VAL A 394 -0.55 21.73 8.32
N ASN A 395 0.75 21.97 8.47
CA ASN A 395 1.36 23.30 8.38
C ASN A 395 2.05 23.42 7.02
N GLY A 396 1.29 23.87 6.02
CA GLY A 396 1.67 23.87 4.61
C GLY A 396 0.46 23.66 3.70
N SER A 397 0.68 23.31 2.44
CA SER A 397 -0.38 23.04 1.47
C SER A 397 -0.98 21.63 1.66
N ALA A 398 -2.30 21.52 1.55
CA ALA A 398 -3.03 20.26 1.40
C ALA A 398 -4.10 20.43 0.32
N ALA A 399 -4.30 19.43 -0.54
CA ALA A 399 -5.28 19.49 -1.62
C ALA A 399 -6.39 18.45 -1.41
N LYS A 400 -7.64 18.85 -1.67
CA LYS A 400 -8.81 17.96 -1.75
C LYS A 400 -9.60 18.29 -3.02
N SER A 401 -9.25 17.67 -4.14
CA SER A 401 -9.88 17.96 -5.44
C SER A 401 -11.37 17.59 -5.44
N GLY A 402 -12.22 18.52 -5.90
CA GLY A 402 -13.64 18.27 -6.16
C GLY A 402 -14.61 18.42 -4.97
N SER A 403 -14.16 18.88 -3.80
CA SER A 403 -15.05 19.37 -2.72
C SER A 403 -14.24 20.13 -1.68
N SER A 404 -14.74 21.31 -1.28
CA SER A 404 -14.05 22.26 -0.39
C SER A 404 -14.06 21.87 1.09
N THR A 405 -14.74 20.79 1.50
CA THR A 405 -15.09 20.63 2.92
C THR A 405 -14.68 19.29 3.50
N TRP A 406 -13.83 19.37 4.51
CA TRP A 406 -13.73 18.42 5.61
C TRP A 406 -14.75 18.89 6.66
N SER A 407 -15.92 18.23 6.79
CA SER A 407 -17.01 18.54 7.76
C SER A 407 -17.36 20.04 7.99
N VAL A 408 -18.47 20.54 7.41
CA VAL A 408 -18.93 21.94 7.62
C VAL A 408 -19.91 22.07 8.79
N ALA A 409 -19.53 22.72 9.88
CA ALA A 409 -20.43 23.03 10.99
C ALA A 409 -21.33 24.26 10.68
N SER A 410 -22.62 24.21 11.04
CA SER A 410 -23.62 25.28 10.71
C SER A 410 -24.58 25.61 11.88
N ASP A 411 -24.23 25.28 13.13
CA ASP A 411 -25.03 25.60 14.31
C ASP A 411 -25.11 27.13 14.54
N LYS A 412 -26.31 27.66 14.88
CA LYS A 412 -26.53 29.11 15.09
C LYS A 412 -25.61 29.68 16.18
N ARG A 413 -25.27 28.90 17.21
CA ARG A 413 -24.37 29.32 18.30
C ARG A 413 -22.94 29.58 17.84
N LEU A 414 -22.57 29.07 16.65
CA LEU A 414 -21.25 29.20 16.05
C LEU A 414 -21.18 30.35 15.01
N LYS A 415 -22.22 31.21 14.91
CA LYS A 415 -22.32 32.29 13.91
C LYS A 415 -22.56 33.66 14.57
N GLN A 416 -21.91 34.70 14.06
CA GLN A 416 -22.11 36.11 14.43
C GLN A 416 -22.30 36.97 13.16
N ASP A 417 -22.71 38.23 13.31
CA ASP A 417 -22.97 39.17 12.20
C ASP A 417 -23.89 38.62 11.10
N ILE A 418 -24.92 37.88 11.53
CA ILE A 418 -25.86 37.19 10.65
C ILE A 418 -26.69 38.24 9.90
N LYS A 419 -26.36 38.46 8.62
CA LYS A 419 -27.07 39.36 7.71
C LYS A 419 -27.78 38.56 6.61
N PRO A 420 -28.89 39.06 6.06
CA PRO A 420 -29.52 38.43 4.91
C PRO A 420 -28.56 38.41 3.72
N PHE A 421 -28.30 37.22 3.19
CA PHE A 421 -27.66 37.06 1.89
C PHE A 421 -28.73 37.32 0.81
N LYS A 422 -28.53 38.33 -0.03
CA LYS A 422 -29.55 38.83 -0.98
C LYS A 422 -29.24 38.54 -2.44
N GLU A 423 -28.02 38.13 -2.75
CA GLU A 423 -27.67 37.77 -4.13
C GLU A 423 -28.51 36.56 -4.57
N GLY A 424 -29.00 36.62 -5.80
CA GLY A 424 -30.10 35.78 -6.27
C GLY A 424 -30.15 35.71 -7.79
N LEU A 425 -31.32 35.99 -8.37
CA LEU A 425 -31.57 35.77 -9.79
C LEU A 425 -30.66 36.61 -10.69
N GLU A 426 -30.48 37.89 -10.36
CA GLU A 426 -29.65 38.80 -11.16
C GLU A 426 -28.15 38.44 -11.15
N THR A 427 -27.64 37.91 -10.03
CA THR A 427 -26.25 37.44 -9.93
C THR A 427 -26.07 36.14 -10.71
N ILE A 428 -26.98 35.17 -10.55
CA ILE A 428 -26.87 33.86 -11.22
C ILE A 428 -27.00 33.97 -12.73
N LYS A 429 -27.80 34.90 -13.25
CA LYS A 429 -27.90 35.14 -14.69
C LYS A 429 -26.58 35.54 -15.34
N GLN A 430 -25.64 36.09 -14.57
CA GLN A 430 -24.31 36.48 -15.07
C GLN A 430 -23.31 35.32 -15.06
N ILE A 431 -23.60 34.26 -14.30
CA ILE A 431 -22.74 33.09 -14.19
C ILE A 431 -22.86 32.27 -15.47
N ASN A 432 -21.72 31.94 -16.06
CA ASN A 432 -21.62 31.10 -17.24
C ASN A 432 -21.14 29.70 -16.85
N PRO A 433 -22.04 28.69 -16.79
CA PRO A 433 -21.63 27.33 -16.56
C PRO A 433 -20.90 26.80 -17.79
N VAL A 434 -19.71 26.26 -17.57
CA VAL A 434 -18.89 25.69 -18.64
C VAL A 434 -18.67 24.21 -18.43
N TRP A 435 -18.57 23.51 -19.55
CA TRP A 435 -17.99 22.16 -19.59
C TRP A 435 -16.48 22.27 -19.75
N PHE A 436 -15.71 21.60 -18.91
CA PHE A 436 -14.24 21.64 -18.98
C PHE A 436 -13.59 20.28 -18.66
N LYS A 437 -12.32 20.14 -19.04
CA LYS A 437 -11.40 19.09 -18.59
C LYS A 437 -10.16 19.76 -18.00
N TYR A 438 -9.54 19.15 -16.99
CA TYR A 438 -8.23 19.61 -16.52
C TYR A 438 -7.10 19.13 -17.42
N ASN A 439 -6.13 20.00 -17.68
CA ASN A 439 -5.05 19.81 -18.64
C ASN A 439 -3.75 19.25 -18.03
N GLY A 440 -3.75 18.82 -16.77
CA GLY A 440 -2.56 18.27 -16.10
C GLY A 440 -1.72 19.28 -15.33
N LYS A 441 -1.89 20.59 -15.57
CA LYS A 441 -1.20 21.62 -14.79
C LYS A 441 -1.60 21.58 -13.32
N ALA A 442 -0.71 22.06 -12.45
CA ALA A 442 -0.87 21.99 -10.99
C ALA A 442 -1.07 20.57 -10.42
N GLY A 443 -0.64 19.54 -11.14
CA GLY A 443 -0.83 18.14 -10.74
C GLY A 443 -2.27 17.62 -10.92
N LEU A 444 -3.07 18.24 -11.81
CA LEU A 444 -4.49 17.92 -12.01
C LEU A 444 -4.79 17.42 -13.44
N PRO A 445 -4.41 16.20 -13.86
CA PRO A 445 -4.79 15.66 -15.17
C PRO A 445 -6.18 14.99 -15.14
N THR A 446 -6.99 15.15 -16.19
CA THR A 446 -8.22 14.34 -16.36
C THR A 446 -8.73 14.31 -17.80
N GLU A 447 -9.28 13.17 -18.20
CA GLU A 447 -10.05 13.03 -19.45
C GLU A 447 -11.56 13.19 -19.26
N LYS A 448 -12.03 13.24 -18.01
CA LYS A 448 -13.44 13.39 -17.68
C LYS A 448 -13.86 14.86 -17.85
N LYS A 449 -15.02 15.09 -18.48
CA LYS A 449 -15.65 16.41 -18.53
C LYS A 449 -16.35 16.71 -17.21
N TYR A 450 -16.15 17.91 -16.70
CA TYR A 450 -16.81 18.46 -15.51
C TYR A 450 -17.65 19.66 -15.93
N VAL A 451 -18.76 19.87 -15.23
CA VAL A 451 -19.48 21.15 -15.26
C VAL A 451 -18.95 21.99 -14.11
N GLY A 452 -18.68 23.25 -14.38
CA GLY A 452 -18.36 24.18 -13.33
C GLY A 452 -18.35 25.58 -13.89
N VAL A 453 -17.55 26.41 -13.27
CA VAL A 453 -17.38 27.81 -13.61
C VAL A 453 -15.90 28.09 -13.75
N ILE A 454 -15.55 29.08 -14.56
CA ILE A 454 -14.18 29.57 -14.62
C ILE A 454 -13.96 30.51 -13.44
N ALA A 455 -12.99 30.20 -12.59
CA ALA A 455 -12.72 30.99 -11.38
C ALA A 455 -12.44 32.47 -11.72
N GLN A 456 -11.76 32.77 -12.83
CA GLN A 456 -11.53 34.13 -13.31
C GLN A 456 -12.83 34.87 -13.71
N GLU A 457 -13.85 34.14 -14.16
CA GLU A 457 -15.18 34.72 -14.46
C GLU A 457 -15.96 34.96 -13.17
N MET A 458 -15.98 33.97 -12.28
CA MET A 458 -16.57 34.12 -10.95
C MET A 458 -15.93 35.24 -10.15
N GLN A 459 -14.65 35.51 -10.35
CA GLN A 459 -13.95 36.58 -9.67
C GLN A 459 -14.57 37.96 -9.95
N LYS A 460 -15.14 38.15 -11.14
CA LYS A 460 -15.81 39.39 -11.56
C LYS A 460 -17.26 39.47 -11.06
N ILE A 461 -17.92 38.33 -10.92
CA ILE A 461 -19.36 38.23 -10.58
C ILE A 461 -19.55 38.18 -9.06
N ALA A 462 -18.85 37.26 -8.40
CA ALA A 462 -18.92 36.99 -6.98
C ALA A 462 -17.50 36.68 -6.47
N GLY A 463 -16.63 37.70 -6.47
CA GLY A 463 -15.21 37.55 -6.16
C GLY A 463 -14.90 36.87 -4.82
N TYR A 464 -15.81 36.98 -3.85
CA TYR A 464 -15.71 36.32 -2.55
C TYR A 464 -15.85 34.79 -2.60
N THR A 465 -16.16 34.21 -3.75
CA THR A 465 -16.23 32.76 -3.98
C THR A 465 -14.94 32.18 -4.56
N VAL A 466 -13.93 33.01 -4.84
CA VAL A 466 -12.70 32.62 -5.52
C VAL A 466 -11.53 32.79 -4.57
N ASN A 467 -10.74 31.74 -4.37
CA ASN A 467 -9.47 31.83 -3.65
C ASN A 467 -8.29 31.48 -4.59
N THR A 468 -7.09 31.53 -4.04
CA THR A 468 -5.84 31.23 -4.74
C THR A 468 -5.13 30.07 -4.04
N PHE A 469 -4.54 29.15 -4.80
CA PHE A 469 -3.63 28.14 -4.29
C PHE A 469 -2.31 28.14 -5.08
N THR A 470 -1.20 27.91 -4.39
CA THR A 470 0.12 27.82 -5.02
C THR A 470 0.49 26.36 -5.23
N TYR A 471 0.85 26.02 -6.46
CA TYR A 471 1.46 24.75 -6.82
C TYR A 471 2.97 24.92 -7.00
N GLN A 472 3.74 24.01 -6.43
CA GLN A 472 5.18 23.94 -6.64
C GLN A 472 5.49 22.64 -7.40
N ASP A 473 6.17 22.75 -8.55
CA ASP A 473 6.59 21.58 -9.31
C ASP A 473 7.83 20.89 -8.70
N GLU A 474 8.20 19.74 -9.27
CA GLU A 474 9.36 18.94 -8.84
C GLU A 474 10.70 19.69 -8.97
N GLN A 475 10.75 20.78 -9.74
CA GLN A 475 11.92 21.62 -9.96
C GLN A 475 11.92 22.84 -9.02
N GLY A 476 10.93 22.95 -8.13
CA GLY A 476 10.80 24.02 -7.16
C GLY A 476 10.12 25.29 -7.69
N LYS A 477 9.64 25.29 -8.94
CA LYS A 477 8.95 26.43 -9.54
C LYS A 477 7.55 26.56 -8.94
N LYS A 478 7.24 27.74 -8.40
CA LYS A 478 5.93 28.07 -7.84
C LYS A 478 5.06 28.76 -8.88
N GLU A 479 3.84 28.30 -9.03
CA GLU A 479 2.81 28.91 -9.86
C GLU A 479 1.51 29.04 -9.05
N GLU A 480 0.84 30.18 -9.21
CA GLU A 480 -0.43 30.46 -8.55
C GLU A 480 -1.60 30.11 -9.47
N TYR A 481 -2.61 29.47 -8.89
CA TYR A 481 -3.85 29.07 -9.54
C TYR A 481 -5.04 29.55 -8.72
N LEU A 482 -6.18 29.72 -9.36
CA LEU A 482 -7.43 30.08 -8.68
C LEU A 482 -8.24 28.82 -8.34
N ASP A 483 -8.85 28.81 -7.17
CA ASP A 483 -9.89 27.85 -6.79
C ASP A 483 -11.26 28.55 -6.68
N TYR A 484 -12.31 27.75 -6.49
CA TYR A 484 -13.68 28.24 -6.38
C TYR A 484 -14.44 27.49 -5.28
N ASP A 485 -15.06 28.26 -4.36
CA ASP A 485 -16.00 27.79 -3.36
C ASP A 485 -17.45 27.96 -3.81
N ALA A 486 -18.07 26.85 -4.19
CA ALA A 486 -19.44 26.80 -4.70
C ALA A 486 -20.52 26.99 -3.63
N ASN A 487 -20.17 27.12 -2.35
CA ASN A 487 -21.16 27.15 -1.27
C ASN A 487 -22.12 28.34 -1.40
N ALA A 488 -21.60 29.53 -1.73
CA ALA A 488 -22.44 30.72 -1.90
C ALA A 488 -23.43 30.58 -3.07
N LEU A 489 -23.01 29.94 -4.18
CA LEU A 489 -23.87 29.70 -5.34
C LEU A 489 -25.15 28.93 -4.97
N THR A 490 -25.05 27.97 -4.04
CA THR A 490 -26.21 27.23 -3.54
C THR A 490 -27.24 28.17 -2.93
N TYR A 491 -26.80 29.12 -2.11
CA TYR A 491 -27.70 30.08 -1.47
C TYR A 491 -28.19 31.16 -2.43
N MET A 492 -27.38 31.56 -3.43
CA MET A 492 -27.86 32.41 -4.52
C MET A 492 -29.01 31.74 -5.25
N LEU A 493 -28.93 30.43 -5.53
CA LEU A 493 -29.98 29.69 -6.24
C LEU A 493 -31.25 29.64 -5.41
N VAL A 494 -31.13 29.44 -4.09
CA VAL A 494 -32.28 29.53 -3.17
C VAL A 494 -32.97 30.89 -3.27
N ASN A 495 -32.22 31.98 -3.30
CA ASN A 495 -32.79 33.32 -3.45
C ASN A 495 -33.39 33.54 -4.83
N ALA A 496 -32.70 33.12 -5.90
CA ALA A 496 -33.18 33.22 -7.27
C ALA A 496 -34.53 32.50 -7.47
N VAL A 497 -34.69 31.31 -6.87
CA VAL A 497 -35.95 30.56 -6.92
C VAL A 497 -37.07 31.30 -6.17
N LYS A 498 -36.77 31.85 -4.99
CA LYS A 498 -37.74 32.68 -4.24
C LYS A 498 -38.20 33.89 -5.05
N GLU A 499 -37.25 34.58 -5.69
CA GLU A 499 -37.52 35.74 -6.56
C GLU A 499 -38.35 35.35 -7.79
N GLN A 500 -38.03 34.22 -8.44
CA GLN A 500 -38.83 33.70 -9.56
C GLN A 500 -40.25 33.33 -9.13
N GLN A 501 -40.43 32.70 -7.96
CA GLN A 501 -41.76 32.37 -7.44
C GLN A 501 -42.62 33.62 -7.23
N GLN A 502 -42.04 34.67 -6.64
CA GLN A 502 -42.76 35.95 -6.48
C GLN A 502 -43.18 36.57 -7.81
N GLN A 503 -42.33 36.46 -8.85
CA GLN A 503 -42.69 36.94 -10.18
C GLN A 503 -43.82 36.12 -10.80
N LEU A 504 -43.85 34.81 -10.60
CA LEU A 504 -44.93 33.92 -11.05
C LEU A 504 -46.25 34.25 -10.35
N ASP A 505 -46.24 34.41 -9.03
CA ASP A 505 -47.45 34.73 -8.25
C ASP A 505 -48.08 36.05 -8.73
N LYS A 506 -47.23 37.08 -8.93
CA LYS A 506 -47.69 38.37 -9.47
C LYS A 506 -48.27 38.25 -10.88
N LYS A 507 -47.72 37.37 -11.70
CA LYS A 507 -48.25 37.10 -13.05
C LYS A 507 -49.58 36.36 -12.99
N GLU A 508 -49.74 35.40 -12.09
CA GLU A 508 -51.00 34.69 -11.88
C GLU A 508 -52.12 35.62 -11.39
N GLU A 509 -51.82 36.56 -10.48
CA GLU A 509 -52.75 37.61 -10.06
C GLU A 509 -53.21 38.48 -11.24
N GLN A 510 -52.26 38.93 -12.08
CA GLN A 510 -52.57 39.70 -13.29
C GLN A 510 -53.46 38.90 -14.26
N VAL A 511 -53.16 37.61 -14.45
CA VAL A 511 -53.96 36.72 -15.31
C VAL A 511 -55.36 36.55 -14.75
N ASN A 512 -55.53 36.43 -13.43
CA ASN A 512 -56.84 36.29 -12.81
C ASN A 512 -57.67 37.57 -12.86
N ALA A 513 -57.04 38.74 -12.67
CA ALA A 513 -57.70 40.03 -12.87
C ALA A 513 -58.22 40.20 -14.30
N LEU A 514 -57.38 39.90 -15.30
CA LEU A 514 -57.76 39.95 -16.72
C LEU A 514 -58.86 38.93 -17.07
N ARG A 515 -58.88 37.76 -16.42
CA ARG A 515 -59.96 36.77 -16.59
C ARG A 515 -61.28 37.26 -16.02
N GLN A 516 -61.27 37.91 -14.86
CA GLN A 516 -62.48 38.49 -14.25
C GLN A 516 -63.05 39.61 -15.13
N GLU A 517 -62.21 40.52 -15.61
CA GLU A 517 -62.61 41.59 -16.53
C GLU A 517 -63.27 41.01 -17.80
N ASN A 518 -62.66 39.99 -18.41
CA ASN A 518 -63.24 39.28 -19.55
C ASN A 518 -64.59 38.59 -19.22
N GLN A 519 -64.78 38.10 -18.00
CA GLN A 519 -66.05 37.51 -17.57
C GLN A 519 -67.14 38.56 -17.41
N GLU A 520 -66.82 39.72 -16.83
CA GLU A 520 -67.77 40.83 -16.69
C GLU A 520 -68.17 41.39 -18.06
N ILE A 521 -67.22 41.60 -18.96
CA ILE A 521 -67.51 41.98 -20.36
C ILE A 521 -68.44 40.95 -21.03
N LYS A 522 -68.21 39.65 -20.83
CA LYS A 522 -69.11 38.60 -21.35
C LYS A 522 -70.49 38.62 -20.72
N LYS A 523 -70.61 38.95 -19.43
CA LYS A 523 -71.91 39.10 -18.74
C LYS A 523 -72.67 40.32 -19.23
N GLU A 524 -72.01 41.45 -19.44
CA GLU A 524 -72.63 42.64 -20.04
C GLU A 524 -73.11 42.32 -21.46
N LEU A 525 -72.29 41.63 -22.25
CA LEU A 525 -72.67 41.16 -23.59
C LEU A 525 -73.89 40.21 -23.54
N ALA A 526 -73.96 39.34 -22.53
CA ALA A 526 -75.08 38.43 -22.31
C ALA A 526 -76.33 39.15 -21.81
N LEU A 527 -76.18 40.17 -20.96
CA LEU A 527 -77.28 41.00 -20.46
C LEU A 527 -77.87 41.85 -21.57
N ILE A 528 -77.02 42.42 -22.44
CA ILE A 528 -77.43 43.09 -23.68
C ILE A 528 -78.19 42.09 -24.56
N LYS A 529 -77.68 40.87 -24.77
CA LYS A 529 -78.40 39.81 -25.49
C LYS A 529 -79.73 39.41 -24.84
N LYS A 530 -79.83 39.45 -23.51
CA LYS A 530 -81.04 39.06 -22.76
C LYS A 530 -82.08 40.18 -22.70
N LEU A 531 -81.65 41.43 -22.62
CA LEU A 531 -82.50 42.62 -22.79
C LEU A 531 -83.07 42.67 -24.21
N LEU A 532 -82.33 42.18 -25.21
CA LEU A 532 -82.81 41.94 -26.57
C LEU A 532 -83.82 40.77 -26.69
N LEU A 533 -83.91 39.87 -25.70
CA LEU A 533 -84.77 38.67 -25.74
C LEU A 533 -86.01 38.69 -24.82
N ASN A 534 -86.11 39.62 -23.85
CA ASN A 534 -87.16 39.64 -22.81
C ASN A 534 -88.16 40.81 -22.93
N GLN A 535 -88.68 41.07 -24.14
CA GLN A 535 -89.99 41.72 -24.30
C GLN A 535 -91.07 40.66 -24.59
N PRO A 536 -92.08 40.45 -23.72
CA PRO A 536 -93.30 39.70 -24.05
C PRO A 536 -94.51 40.65 -24.24
N THR A 537 -95.38 40.55 -25.25
CA THR A 537 -95.55 39.65 -26.42
C THR A 537 -96.54 40.37 -27.38
N SER A 538 -96.63 40.12 -28.70
CA SER A 538 -97.22 38.91 -29.33
C SER A 538 -97.39 39.16 -30.86
N PRO A 539 -97.89 38.15 -31.62
CA PRO A 539 -97.24 37.01 -32.25
C PRO A 539 -96.67 37.41 -33.65
N VAL A 540 -95.76 36.67 -34.28
CA VAL A 540 -95.94 35.53 -35.21
C VAL A 540 -94.50 35.10 -35.54
N GLY A 541 -94.08 33.85 -35.69
CA GLY A 541 -94.69 32.53 -35.74
C GLY A 541 -93.52 31.56 -36.00
N LYS A 542 -93.66 30.29 -35.63
CA LYS A 542 -92.69 29.26 -36.04
C LYS A 542 -92.72 29.15 -37.57
N VAL A 543 -91.60 29.46 -38.23
CA VAL A 543 -91.21 28.79 -39.48
C VAL A 543 -89.70 28.67 -39.49
N ASP A 544 -89.23 27.44 -39.60
CA ASP A 544 -87.80 27.14 -39.78
C ASP A 544 -87.29 27.60 -41.16
N ASN A 545 -86.05 28.08 -41.13
CA ASN A 545 -85.00 28.12 -42.18
C ASN A 545 -84.84 29.33 -43.13
N HIS A 546 -83.77 30.12 -42.86
CA HIS A 546 -82.84 30.89 -43.75
C HIS A 546 -83.45 31.84 -44.82
N THR A 547 -83.08 33.12 -45.05
CA THR A 547 -81.78 33.84 -45.11
C THR A 547 -82.00 35.38 -45.19
N ASN A 548 -81.04 36.18 -44.69
CA ASN A 548 -80.72 37.63 -44.90
C ASN A 548 -81.77 38.60 -45.51
N GLY A 549 -82.11 39.67 -44.76
CA GLY A 549 -82.84 40.85 -45.27
C GLY A 549 -82.87 42.00 -44.25
N GLU A 550 -82.77 43.24 -44.74
CA GLU A 550 -82.51 44.52 -44.08
C GLU A 550 -83.59 45.04 -43.09
N VAL A 551 -83.19 46.01 -42.24
CA VAL A 551 -83.93 46.59 -41.11
C VAL A 551 -84.68 47.86 -41.50
N SER A 552 -85.95 48.00 -41.09
CA SER A 552 -86.72 49.26 -41.12
C SER A 552 -86.59 50.00 -39.78
N MET A 553 -86.14 51.26 -39.79
CA MET A 553 -86.00 52.11 -38.60
C MET A 553 -87.25 52.98 -38.41
N ALA A 554 -87.75 53.08 -37.17
CA ALA A 554 -88.85 53.98 -36.80
C ALA A 554 -88.41 55.46 -36.80
N ALA A 555 -89.36 56.39 -36.87
CA ALA A 555 -89.05 57.82 -36.81
C ALA A 555 -88.51 58.22 -35.43
N ILE A 556 -87.50 59.07 -35.41
CA ILE A 556 -86.82 59.47 -34.17
C ILE A 556 -86.76 60.99 -34.11
N LEU A 557 -87.18 61.55 -32.99
CA LEU A 557 -86.89 62.93 -32.63
C LEU A 557 -85.66 62.92 -31.71
N TYR A 558 -84.66 63.74 -31.97
CA TYR A 558 -83.48 63.85 -31.11
C TYR A 558 -83.55 65.08 -30.21
N GLN A 559 -82.72 65.09 -29.17
CA GLN A 559 -82.62 66.23 -28.27
C GLN A 559 -81.98 67.43 -29.00
N SER A 560 -82.55 68.61 -28.79
CA SER A 560 -82.09 69.87 -29.35
C SER A 560 -80.67 70.23 -28.90
N ILE A 561 -79.92 70.88 -29.79
CA ILE A 561 -78.54 71.30 -29.56
C ILE A 561 -78.43 72.80 -29.89
N PRO A 562 -78.02 73.67 -28.94
CA PRO A 562 -77.77 73.36 -27.52
C PRO A 562 -79.07 73.22 -26.69
N ASN A 563 -78.98 72.58 -25.52
CA ASN A 563 -80.03 72.58 -24.48
C ASN A 563 -79.39 72.48 -23.07
N PRO A 564 -79.51 73.51 -22.19
CA PRO A 564 -80.20 74.78 -22.39
C PRO A 564 -79.59 75.64 -23.51
N SER A 565 -80.38 76.55 -24.10
CA SER A 565 -79.94 77.46 -25.18
C SER A 565 -80.20 78.92 -24.84
N ASP A 566 -79.24 79.79 -25.13
CA ASP A 566 -79.31 81.26 -25.13
C ASP A 566 -79.26 81.87 -26.54
N GLY A 567 -79.30 81.02 -27.57
CA GLY A 567 -79.23 81.42 -28.97
C GLY A 567 -79.98 80.46 -29.90
N PRO A 568 -79.65 80.45 -31.21
CA PRO A 568 -80.30 79.57 -32.18
C PRO A 568 -80.18 78.10 -31.79
N VAL A 569 -81.26 77.36 -32.03
CA VAL A 569 -81.36 75.95 -31.66
C VAL A 569 -81.54 75.12 -32.90
N THR A 570 -80.86 73.96 -32.94
CA THR A 570 -81.08 72.92 -33.96
C THR A 570 -81.71 71.68 -33.33
N ILE A 571 -82.76 71.15 -33.96
CA ILE A 571 -83.46 69.92 -33.58
C ILE A 571 -83.23 68.88 -34.67
N PRO A 572 -82.39 67.86 -34.44
CA PRO A 572 -82.21 66.74 -35.36
C PRO A 572 -83.39 65.76 -35.27
N TYR A 573 -83.70 65.10 -36.38
CA TYR A 573 -84.73 64.08 -36.47
C TYR A 573 -84.37 63.04 -37.54
N PHE A 574 -85.01 61.89 -37.50
CA PHE A 574 -84.99 60.86 -38.54
C PHE A 574 -86.43 60.52 -38.95
N ILE A 575 -86.77 60.62 -40.23
CA ILE A 575 -88.07 60.21 -40.79
C ILE A 575 -87.87 58.96 -41.68
N PRO A 576 -88.56 57.84 -41.43
CA PRO A 576 -88.47 56.65 -42.26
C PRO A 576 -89.08 56.87 -43.64
N ASP A 577 -88.69 56.05 -44.62
CA ASP A 577 -89.16 56.22 -46.00
C ASP A 577 -90.66 55.97 -46.20
N GLU A 578 -91.32 55.37 -45.21
CA GLU A 578 -92.73 54.98 -45.24
C GLU A 578 -93.70 56.10 -44.78
N VAL A 579 -93.17 57.22 -44.28
CA VAL A 579 -93.96 58.36 -43.77
C VAL A 579 -94.39 59.30 -44.91
N HIS A 580 -95.65 59.74 -44.89
CA HIS A 580 -96.24 60.57 -45.96
C HIS A 580 -96.12 62.08 -45.66
N SER A 581 -96.25 62.46 -44.39
CA SER A 581 -96.14 63.85 -43.92
C SER A 581 -95.55 63.89 -42.51
N ALA A 582 -94.65 64.84 -42.28
CA ALA A 582 -94.04 65.03 -40.97
C ALA A 582 -93.86 66.53 -40.70
N GLN A 583 -94.06 66.93 -39.44
CA GLN A 583 -93.84 68.29 -38.99
C GLN A 583 -93.31 68.30 -37.55
N ILE A 584 -92.51 69.32 -37.22
CA ILE A 584 -92.14 69.61 -35.83
C ILE A 584 -92.87 70.86 -35.37
N ILE A 585 -93.64 70.72 -34.29
CA ILE A 585 -94.40 71.81 -33.70
C ILE A 585 -93.76 72.19 -32.36
N VAL A 586 -93.42 73.46 -32.19
CA VAL A 586 -92.88 74.01 -30.94
C VAL A 586 -93.99 74.76 -30.23
N VAL A 587 -94.25 74.42 -28.97
CA VAL A 587 -95.30 75.01 -28.12
C VAL A 587 -94.71 75.56 -26.82
N ASP A 588 -95.38 76.56 -26.26
CA ASP A 588 -95.06 77.07 -24.92
C ASP A 588 -95.67 76.22 -23.79
N LYS A 589 -95.48 76.65 -22.53
CA LYS A 589 -96.00 75.96 -21.35
C LYS A 589 -97.53 75.93 -21.24
N ALA A 590 -98.24 76.79 -21.99
CA ALA A 590 -99.70 76.81 -22.07
C ALA A 590 -100.23 75.97 -23.26
N GLY A 591 -99.32 75.37 -24.05
CA GLY A 591 -99.65 74.58 -25.24
C GLY A 591 -99.93 75.44 -26.48
N GLN A 592 -99.67 76.75 -26.43
CA GLN A 592 -99.83 77.62 -27.58
C GLN A 592 -98.72 77.35 -28.60
N GLN A 593 -99.10 77.12 -29.86
CA GLN A 593 -98.14 76.90 -30.94
C GLN A 593 -97.36 78.17 -31.25
N ILE A 594 -96.04 78.06 -31.16
CA ILE A 594 -95.08 79.13 -31.40
C ILE A 594 -94.47 79.00 -32.80
N HIS A 595 -94.06 77.78 -33.17
CA HIS A 595 -93.58 77.47 -34.52
C HIS A 595 -94.11 76.14 -35.02
N ASN A 596 -94.29 76.02 -36.33
CA ASN A 596 -94.59 74.76 -37.01
C ASN A 596 -93.71 74.65 -38.26
N PHE A 597 -92.86 73.62 -38.27
CA PHE A 597 -91.93 73.35 -39.34
C PHE A 597 -92.38 72.10 -40.08
N GLN A 598 -92.78 72.26 -41.35
CA GLN A 598 -93.02 71.13 -42.24
C GLN A 598 -91.70 70.47 -42.59
N LEU A 599 -91.63 69.13 -42.52
CA LEU A 599 -90.43 68.34 -42.81
C LEU A 599 -90.60 67.64 -44.16
N PRO A 600 -90.10 68.23 -45.27
CA PRO A 600 -90.36 67.71 -46.61
C PRO A 600 -89.49 66.50 -47.00
N GLY A 601 -88.50 66.11 -46.19
CA GLY A 601 -87.49 65.11 -46.54
C GLY A 601 -87.49 63.88 -45.60
N LYS A 602 -87.27 62.70 -46.19
CA LYS A 602 -87.06 61.41 -45.51
C LYS A 602 -85.58 61.23 -45.13
N GLY A 603 -85.30 60.36 -44.17
CA GLY A 603 -83.97 60.13 -43.59
C GLY A 603 -83.64 61.10 -42.44
N ASN A 604 -82.35 61.26 -42.16
CA ASN A 604 -81.87 62.19 -41.13
C ASN A 604 -82.01 63.64 -41.63
N GLY A 605 -82.60 64.50 -40.81
CA GLY A 605 -82.74 65.92 -41.08
C GLY A 605 -82.63 66.75 -39.81
N GLN A 606 -82.66 68.07 -39.95
CA GLN A 606 -82.65 68.98 -38.82
C GLN A 606 -83.42 70.26 -39.13
N VAL A 607 -84.09 70.80 -38.12
CA VAL A 607 -84.71 72.14 -38.17
C VAL A 607 -83.93 73.06 -37.26
N SER A 608 -83.64 74.28 -37.71
CA SER A 608 -83.06 75.31 -36.85
C SER A 608 -83.93 76.54 -36.79
N PHE A 609 -84.04 77.16 -35.61
CA PHE A 609 -84.77 78.41 -35.43
C PHE A 609 -84.11 79.31 -34.38
N SER A 610 -84.35 80.61 -34.50
CA SER A 610 -83.85 81.60 -33.54
C SER A 610 -84.77 81.64 -32.32
N THR A 611 -84.18 81.74 -31.12
CA THR A 611 -84.91 81.83 -29.85
C THR A 611 -84.96 83.27 -29.32
N ASN A 612 -84.46 84.24 -30.10
CA ASN A 612 -84.35 85.65 -29.71
C ASN A 612 -85.70 86.30 -29.38
N ASP A 613 -86.80 85.82 -29.97
CA ASP A 613 -88.14 86.36 -29.73
C ASP A 613 -88.92 85.60 -28.64
N LEU A 614 -88.30 84.57 -28.02
CA LEU A 614 -88.91 83.74 -26.98
C LEU A 614 -88.47 84.18 -25.58
N ALA A 615 -89.36 84.20 -24.59
CA ALA A 615 -88.96 84.50 -23.21
C ALA A 615 -88.15 83.34 -22.61
N ALA A 616 -87.34 83.61 -21.58
CA ALA A 616 -86.66 82.55 -20.85
C ALA A 616 -87.69 81.61 -20.21
N GLY A 617 -87.53 80.30 -20.40
CA GLY A 617 -88.53 79.32 -19.99
C GLY A 617 -88.38 77.96 -20.66
N ILE A 618 -89.26 77.03 -20.29
CA ILE A 618 -89.30 75.68 -20.86
C ILE A 618 -90.33 75.65 -21.98
N TYR A 619 -89.90 75.18 -23.15
CA TYR A 619 -90.74 74.92 -24.32
C TYR A 619 -90.71 73.43 -24.65
N VAL A 620 -91.74 72.95 -25.36
CA VAL A 620 -91.83 71.56 -25.81
C VAL A 620 -91.92 71.57 -27.32
N TYR A 621 -91.15 70.72 -27.98
CA TYR A 621 -91.30 70.47 -29.40
C TYR A 621 -91.66 69.02 -29.64
N GLN A 622 -92.55 68.82 -30.60
CA GLN A 622 -93.21 67.55 -30.84
C GLN A 622 -93.05 67.18 -32.30
N LEU A 623 -92.70 65.92 -32.57
CA LEU A 623 -92.73 65.35 -33.90
C LEU A 623 -94.13 64.81 -34.16
N VAL A 624 -94.77 65.30 -35.21
CA VAL A 624 -96.09 64.88 -35.66
C VAL A 624 -95.94 64.25 -37.02
N ILE A 625 -96.37 63.00 -37.15
CA ILE A 625 -96.28 62.20 -38.36
C ILE A 625 -97.69 61.80 -38.75
N ASP A 626 -98.06 62.07 -40.01
CA ASP A 626 -99.38 61.74 -40.59
C ASP A 626 -100.55 62.19 -39.70
N GLY A 627 -100.40 63.37 -39.09
CA GLY A 627 -101.40 64.01 -38.23
C GLY A 627 -101.41 63.55 -36.77
N SER A 628 -100.58 62.57 -36.39
CA SER A 628 -100.51 62.07 -35.00
C SER A 628 -99.18 62.40 -34.34
N GLN A 629 -99.22 62.84 -33.08
CA GLN A 629 -98.02 63.10 -32.28
C GLN A 629 -97.30 61.78 -31.98
N THR A 630 -96.02 61.68 -32.35
CA THR A 630 -95.23 60.45 -32.23
C THR A 630 -94.14 60.53 -31.15
N ASP A 631 -93.48 61.68 -30.99
CA ASP A 631 -92.54 61.92 -29.88
C ASP A 631 -92.55 63.39 -29.46
N SER A 632 -92.13 63.70 -28.24
CA SER A 632 -91.99 65.07 -27.75
C SER A 632 -90.79 65.22 -26.83
N LYS A 633 -90.09 66.34 -26.95
CA LYS A 633 -88.94 66.67 -26.11
C LYS A 633 -88.99 68.11 -25.64
N LYS A 634 -88.28 68.37 -24.54
CA LYS A 634 -88.23 69.69 -23.90
C LYS A 634 -86.98 70.43 -24.35
N ILE A 635 -87.10 71.74 -24.45
CA ILE A 635 -85.98 72.65 -24.53
C ILE A 635 -86.10 73.74 -23.47
N VAL A 636 -84.97 74.09 -22.87
CA VAL A 636 -84.88 75.18 -21.89
C VAL A 636 -84.19 76.36 -22.57
N ILE A 637 -84.90 77.48 -22.66
CA ILE A 637 -84.34 78.75 -23.14
C ILE A 637 -83.89 79.56 -21.92
N VAL A 638 -82.61 79.88 -21.89
CA VAL A 638 -81.98 80.72 -20.86
C VAL A 638 -81.53 82.00 -21.56
N LYS A 639 -81.93 83.17 -21.07
CA LYS A 639 -81.56 84.47 -21.67
C LYS A 639 -80.76 85.30 -20.70
#